data_AF-A0AAD8B9D0-F1
#
_entry.id   AF-A0AAD8B9D0-F1
#
_cell.length_a   1.000
_cell.length_b   1.000
_cell.length_c   1.000
_cell.angle_alpha   90.00
_cell.angle_beta   90.00
_cell.angle_gamma   90.00
#
_symmetry.space_group_name_H-M   'P 1'
#
loop_
_entity.id
_entity.type
_entity.pdbx_description
1 polymer ?
#
loop_
_entity_poly.entity_id
_entity_poly.type
_entity_poly.pdbx_seq_one_letter_code
_entity_poly.pdbx_strand_id
1 'polypeptide(L)'
;MTRNQKNLIRIHKKQLLSDEIKCKCDIDEKKVFSSITLEQLDEAFTRRFHGCETLDEYYQRNSCGTHITNIKIPLLLVNAEDDPIVPLDLLECPKTAAGLLPNVIFALTKHGGHLGFFEKGIIRPDCITWMDRLIVEYADTIVTLHKEGVLPQSVGVCTKSAVDGLIDGHHGLDSPTHPLRKEFADDRIVSQSVESVDSMTDVLVSYPLLNGYIDVKH
;
A
#
# COMPACT_ATOMS: atom_id res chain seq x y z
N MET A 1 -4.88 16.36 5.24
CA MET A 1 -5.84 15.31 4.83
C MET A 1 -7.24 15.54 5.42
N THR A 2 -7.40 15.60 6.73
CA THR A 2 -8.70 15.69 7.45
C THR A 2 -9.63 16.79 6.95
N ARG A 3 -9.13 18.02 6.75
CA ARG A 3 -9.96 19.16 6.28
C ARG A 3 -10.63 18.89 4.94
N ASN A 4 -9.94 18.19 4.02
CA ASN A 4 -10.47 17.89 2.70
C ASN A 4 -11.57 16.83 2.79
N GLN A 5 -11.38 15.78 3.58
CA GLN A 5 -12.42 14.77 3.82
C GLN A 5 -13.64 15.37 4.53
N LYS A 6 -13.45 16.21 5.56
CA LYS A 6 -14.58 16.93 6.18
C LYS A 6 -15.33 17.82 5.19
N ASN A 7 -14.63 18.44 4.24
CA ASN A 7 -15.27 19.21 3.17
C ASN A 7 -16.09 18.32 2.23
N LEU A 8 -15.58 17.15 1.84
CA LEU A 8 -16.34 16.18 1.03
C LEU A 8 -17.61 15.71 1.76
N ILE A 9 -17.47 15.33 3.04
CA ILE A 9 -18.63 14.95 3.88
C ILE A 9 -19.63 16.10 3.98
N ARG A 10 -19.16 17.35 4.10
CA ARG A 10 -20.01 18.54 4.15
C ARG A 10 -20.77 18.76 2.84
N ILE A 11 -20.11 18.59 1.70
CA ILE A 11 -20.74 18.73 0.36
C ILE A 11 -21.85 17.69 0.19
N HIS A 12 -21.58 16.45 0.57
CA HIS A 12 -22.51 15.32 0.43
C HIS A 12 -23.30 15.02 1.71
N LYS A 13 -23.49 16.02 2.57
CA LYS A 13 -24.10 15.85 3.90
C LYS A 13 -25.47 15.18 3.84
N LYS A 14 -26.29 15.51 2.84
CA LYS A 14 -27.65 14.94 2.71
C LYS A 14 -27.62 13.43 2.49
N GLN A 15 -26.59 12.94 1.80
CA GLN A 15 -26.41 11.52 1.47
C GLN A 15 -25.62 10.77 2.54
N LEU A 16 -24.63 11.41 3.17
CA LEU A 16 -23.71 10.75 4.11
C LEU A 16 -24.12 10.91 5.58
N LEU A 17 -24.94 11.92 5.89
CA LEU A 17 -25.37 12.28 7.25
C LEU A 17 -26.88 12.53 7.31
N SER A 18 -27.66 11.76 6.53
CA SER A 18 -29.12 11.69 6.70
C SER A 18 -29.45 11.18 8.11
N ASP A 19 -30.63 11.51 8.64
CA ASP A 19 -31.04 11.06 9.98
C ASP A 19 -31.10 9.53 10.07
N GLU A 20 -31.46 8.86 8.97
CA GLU A 20 -31.43 7.41 8.84
C GLU A 20 -30.00 6.85 9.00
N ILE A 21 -29.02 7.38 8.27
CA ILE A 21 -27.62 6.90 8.33
C ILE A 21 -26.99 7.21 9.68
N LYS A 22 -27.23 8.41 10.23
CA LYS A 22 -26.73 8.76 11.56
C LYS A 22 -27.26 7.82 12.62
N CYS A 23 -28.55 7.45 12.55
CA CYS A 23 -29.15 6.51 13.47
C CYS A 23 -28.63 5.08 13.25
N LYS A 24 -28.55 4.61 12.00
CA LYS A 24 -28.10 3.26 11.64
C LYS A 24 -26.64 3.01 12.02
N CYS A 25 -25.76 4.00 11.79
CA CYS A 25 -24.32 3.87 11.98
C CYS A 25 -23.82 4.47 13.32
N ASP A 26 -24.70 5.02 14.17
CA ASP A 26 -24.32 5.72 15.41
C ASP A 26 -23.29 6.85 15.17
N ILE A 27 -23.58 7.75 14.22
CA ILE A 27 -22.70 8.85 13.83
C ILE A 27 -23.10 10.14 14.54
N ASP A 28 -22.18 10.69 15.34
CA ASP A 28 -22.31 12.02 15.94
C ASP A 28 -21.71 13.08 15.01
N GLU A 29 -22.60 13.77 14.29
CA GLU A 29 -22.25 14.84 13.36
C GLU A 29 -21.34 15.92 13.98
N LYS A 30 -21.53 16.26 15.27
CA LYS A 30 -20.69 17.27 15.92
C LYS A 30 -19.27 16.78 16.05
N LYS A 31 -19.08 15.51 16.43
CA LYS A 31 -17.75 14.89 16.52
C LYS A 31 -17.07 14.91 15.14
N VAL A 32 -17.76 14.48 14.09
CA VAL A 32 -17.26 14.47 12.70
C VAL A 32 -16.69 15.83 12.29
N PHE A 33 -17.43 16.92 12.51
CA PHE A 33 -16.96 18.25 12.08
C PHE A 33 -15.92 18.87 13.03
N SER A 34 -15.88 18.44 14.30
CA SER A 34 -14.89 18.86 15.28
C SER A 34 -13.54 18.13 15.17
N SER A 35 -13.47 16.97 14.51
CA SER A 35 -12.23 16.17 14.37
C SER A 35 -11.09 16.97 13.75
N ILE A 36 -9.92 16.91 14.38
CA ILE A 36 -8.70 17.64 13.97
C ILE A 36 -7.79 16.70 13.18
N THR A 37 -7.57 15.49 13.69
CA THR A 37 -6.76 14.46 13.05
C THR A 37 -7.60 13.55 12.15
N LEU A 38 -6.94 12.85 11.22
CA LEU A 38 -7.62 11.88 10.37
C LEU A 38 -8.17 10.72 11.21
N GLU A 39 -7.38 10.24 12.17
CA GLU A 39 -7.78 9.21 13.12
C GLU A 39 -9.06 9.57 13.89
N GLN A 40 -9.19 10.82 14.36
CA GLN A 40 -10.42 11.30 15.00
C GLN A 40 -11.62 11.36 14.05
N LEU A 41 -11.37 11.62 12.76
CA LEU A 41 -12.43 11.61 11.75
C LEU A 41 -12.83 10.17 11.43
N ASP A 42 -11.86 9.26 11.34
CA ASP A 42 -12.11 7.84 11.09
C ASP A 42 -12.85 7.19 12.26
N GLU A 43 -12.54 7.56 13.49
CA GLU A 43 -13.26 7.14 14.70
C GLU A 43 -14.71 7.65 14.72
N ALA A 44 -14.92 8.93 14.37
CA ALA A 44 -16.23 9.57 14.45
C ALA A 44 -17.16 9.27 13.27
N PHE A 45 -16.60 8.97 12.09
CA PHE A 45 -17.34 8.80 10.84
C PHE A 45 -16.98 7.49 10.14
N THR A 46 -15.72 7.33 9.72
CA THR A 46 -15.36 6.31 8.73
C THR A 46 -15.58 4.89 9.24
N ARG A 47 -15.08 4.53 10.42
CA ARG A 47 -15.28 3.17 10.97
C ARG A 47 -16.76 2.85 11.18
N ARG A 48 -17.54 3.85 11.62
CA ARG A 48 -18.97 3.74 11.92
C ARG A 48 -19.77 3.52 10.65
N PHE A 49 -19.44 4.28 9.61
CA PHE A 49 -20.01 4.14 8.27
C PHE A 49 -19.69 2.77 7.67
N HIS A 50 -18.49 2.23 7.92
CA HIS A 50 -18.07 0.89 7.50
C HIS A 50 -18.56 -0.25 8.42
N GLY A 51 -19.28 0.06 9.50
CA GLY A 51 -19.81 -0.94 10.43
C GLY A 51 -18.78 -1.63 11.32
N CYS A 52 -17.59 -1.03 11.50
CA CYS A 52 -16.54 -1.57 12.38
C CYS A 52 -16.72 -1.09 13.83
N GLU A 53 -16.57 -2.01 14.78
CA GLU A 53 -16.76 -1.76 16.21
C GLU A 53 -15.66 -0.87 16.77
N THR A 54 -14.43 -1.06 16.30
CA THR A 54 -13.25 -0.30 16.71
C THR A 54 -12.49 0.28 15.52
N LEU A 55 -11.68 1.31 15.78
CA LEU A 55 -10.84 1.89 14.74
C LEU A 55 -9.75 0.92 14.25
N ASP A 56 -9.21 0.11 15.15
CA ASP A 56 -8.23 -0.91 14.82
C ASP A 56 -8.82 -1.97 13.88
N GLU A 57 -10.06 -2.41 14.12
CA GLU A 57 -10.76 -3.32 13.22
C GLU A 57 -10.94 -2.70 11.83
N TYR A 58 -11.32 -1.42 11.76
CA TYR A 58 -11.43 -0.71 10.50
C TYR A 58 -10.10 -0.69 9.75
N TYR A 59 -8.99 -0.33 10.40
CA TYR A 59 -7.69 -0.31 9.75
C TYR A 59 -7.20 -1.72 9.37
N GLN A 60 -7.43 -2.72 10.21
CA GLN A 60 -7.04 -4.11 9.93
C GLN A 60 -7.81 -4.67 8.72
N ARG A 61 -9.12 -4.41 8.65
CA ARG A 61 -9.98 -4.86 7.54
C ARG A 61 -9.62 -4.19 6.21
N ASN A 62 -9.20 -2.93 6.25
CA ASN A 62 -8.88 -2.14 5.06
C ASN A 62 -7.37 -2.08 4.76
N SER A 63 -6.54 -2.82 5.50
CA SER A 63 -5.09 -2.90 5.26
C SER A 63 -4.76 -3.84 4.10
N CYS A 64 -3.81 -3.43 3.26
CA CYS A 64 -3.27 -4.29 2.20
C CYS A 64 -2.29 -5.35 2.74
N GLY A 65 -1.78 -5.21 3.97
CA GLY A 65 -0.73 -6.09 4.52
C GLY A 65 -1.16 -7.56 4.65
N THR A 66 -2.45 -7.82 4.88
CA THR A 66 -2.99 -9.19 4.93
C THR A 66 -3.20 -9.80 3.53
N HIS A 67 -3.28 -8.96 2.50
CA HIS A 67 -3.54 -9.37 1.12
C HIS A 67 -2.26 -9.62 0.34
N ILE A 68 -1.15 -8.99 0.73
CA ILE A 68 0.13 -9.04 0.01
C ILE A 68 0.67 -10.48 -0.11
N THR A 69 0.42 -11.33 0.89
CA THR A 69 0.83 -12.74 0.93
C THR A 69 0.12 -13.62 -0.11
N ASN A 70 -1.02 -13.16 -0.64
CA ASN A 70 -1.79 -13.87 -1.64
C ASN A 70 -1.45 -13.47 -3.08
N ILE A 71 -0.53 -12.53 -3.29
CA ILE A 71 -0.14 -12.08 -4.62
C ILE A 71 0.69 -13.19 -5.31
N LYS A 72 0.22 -13.65 -6.48
CA LYS A 72 0.85 -14.73 -7.28
C LYS A 72 1.52 -14.25 -8.56
N ILE A 73 1.42 -12.95 -8.84
CA ILE A 73 2.08 -12.30 -9.97
C ILE A 73 3.31 -11.55 -9.47
N PRO A 74 4.29 -11.30 -10.34
CA PRO A 74 5.36 -10.35 -10.03
C PRO A 74 4.83 -9.03 -9.47
N LEU A 75 5.43 -8.56 -8.40
CA LEU A 75 5.08 -7.31 -7.73
C LEU A 75 6.34 -6.51 -7.42
N LEU A 76 6.37 -5.27 -7.89
CA LEU A 76 7.38 -4.29 -7.52
C LEU A 76 6.76 -3.28 -6.54
N LEU A 77 7.32 -3.22 -5.34
CA LEU A 77 7.01 -2.23 -4.31
C LEU A 77 8.10 -1.16 -4.34
N VAL A 78 7.72 0.11 -4.32
CA VAL A 78 8.66 1.24 -4.35
C VAL A 78 8.27 2.21 -3.24
N ASN A 79 9.24 2.62 -2.42
CA ASN A 79 9.05 3.68 -1.42
C ASN A 79 10.34 4.46 -1.16
N ALA A 80 10.26 5.54 -0.39
CA ALA A 80 11.41 6.33 0.05
C ALA A 80 11.50 6.40 1.59
N GLU A 81 12.72 6.43 2.14
CA GLU A 81 12.97 6.58 3.57
C GLU A 81 12.54 7.95 4.13
N ASP A 82 12.59 8.98 3.28
CA ASP A 82 12.22 10.36 3.63
C ASP A 82 10.79 10.74 3.23
N ASP A 83 9.93 9.76 2.89
CA ASP A 83 8.54 10.04 2.54
C ASP A 83 7.81 10.69 3.74
N PRO A 84 7.30 11.94 3.61
CA PRO A 84 6.72 12.68 4.73
C PRO A 84 5.32 12.16 5.12
N ILE A 85 4.74 11.24 4.34
CA ILE A 85 3.41 10.67 4.55
C ILE A 85 3.49 9.26 5.12
N VAL A 86 4.49 8.47 4.75
CA VAL A 86 4.64 7.07 5.18
C VAL A 86 5.62 6.98 6.36
N PRO A 87 5.16 6.68 7.59
CA PRO A 87 6.04 6.45 8.72
C PRO A 87 6.98 5.26 8.46
N LEU A 88 8.21 5.34 8.99
CA LEU A 88 9.23 4.29 8.85
C LEU A 88 8.74 2.91 9.29
N ASP A 89 7.93 2.83 10.35
CA ASP A 89 7.36 1.57 10.85
C ASP A 89 6.48 0.86 9.80
N LEU A 90 5.88 1.60 8.86
CA LEU A 90 5.08 1.00 7.78
C LEU A 90 5.94 0.39 6.67
N LEU A 91 7.26 0.67 6.63
CA LEU A 91 8.18 0.04 5.69
C LEU A 91 8.47 -1.42 6.04
N GLU A 92 8.19 -1.87 7.26
CA GLU A 92 8.42 -3.25 7.67
C GLU A 92 7.52 -4.26 6.94
N CYS A 93 6.30 -3.85 6.58
CA CYS A 93 5.39 -4.67 5.79
C CYS A 93 5.95 -5.01 4.39
N PRO A 94 6.34 -4.03 3.53
CA PRO A 94 6.94 -4.32 2.24
C PRO A 94 8.31 -5.02 2.35
N LYS A 95 9.14 -4.69 3.36
CA LYS A 95 10.41 -5.43 3.61
C LYS A 95 10.17 -6.90 3.89
N THR A 96 9.22 -7.19 4.78
CA THR A 96 8.88 -8.57 5.14
C THR A 96 8.30 -9.32 3.94
N ALA A 97 7.43 -8.68 3.15
CA ALA A 97 6.88 -9.27 1.94
C ALA A 97 7.98 -9.65 0.94
N ALA A 98 8.94 -8.76 0.69
CA ALA A 98 10.08 -9.03 -0.19
C ALA A 98 11.09 -10.04 0.38
N GLY A 99 11.13 -10.25 1.70
CA GLY A 99 11.94 -11.32 2.31
C GLY A 99 11.31 -12.71 2.17
N LEU A 100 9.96 -12.77 2.16
CA LEU A 100 9.21 -14.04 2.22
C LEU A 100 8.69 -14.52 0.87
N LEU A 101 8.31 -13.60 -0.03
CA LEU A 101 7.59 -13.93 -1.25
C LEU A 101 8.54 -13.92 -2.44
N PRO A 102 8.68 -15.04 -3.17
CA PRO A 102 9.63 -15.11 -4.27
C PRO A 102 9.30 -14.15 -5.41
N ASN A 103 8.05 -13.73 -5.56
CA ASN A 103 7.58 -12.88 -6.65
C ASN A 103 7.44 -11.40 -6.25
N VAL A 104 8.07 -10.97 -5.15
CA VAL A 104 7.99 -9.59 -4.65
C VAL A 104 9.38 -8.97 -4.59
N ILE A 105 9.49 -7.78 -5.18
CA ILE A 105 10.67 -6.93 -5.09
C ILE A 105 10.28 -5.68 -4.30
N PHE A 106 11.11 -5.28 -3.34
CA PHE A 106 10.95 -3.99 -2.66
C PHE A 106 12.16 -3.09 -2.93
N ALA A 107 11.93 -1.98 -3.61
CA ALA A 107 12.90 -0.91 -3.83
C ALA A 107 12.65 0.23 -2.82
N LEU A 108 13.62 0.46 -1.95
CA LEU A 108 13.62 1.58 -1.01
C LEU A 108 14.70 2.59 -1.43
N THR A 109 14.30 3.84 -1.67
CA THR A 109 15.24 4.93 -1.96
C THR A 109 15.50 5.75 -0.71
N LYS A 110 16.68 6.39 -0.62
CA LYS A 110 16.94 7.37 0.46
C LYS A 110 16.09 8.63 0.36
N HIS A 111 15.86 9.06 -0.88
CA HIS A 111 15.17 10.30 -1.22
C HIS A 111 14.06 10.06 -2.26
N GLY A 112 12.94 10.75 -2.10
CA GLY A 112 11.83 10.74 -3.07
C GLY A 112 10.45 10.71 -2.40
N GLY A 113 9.65 9.69 -2.73
CA GLY A 113 8.36 9.45 -2.10
C GLY A 113 7.21 10.23 -2.72
N HIS A 114 6.27 10.68 -1.89
CA HIS A 114 4.98 11.23 -2.32
C HIS A 114 5.04 12.35 -3.38
N LEU A 115 6.11 13.15 -3.40
CA LEU A 115 6.26 14.26 -4.35
C LEU A 115 6.97 13.88 -5.65
N GLY A 116 7.51 12.65 -5.74
CA GLY A 116 8.21 12.13 -6.91
C GLY A 116 9.68 11.79 -6.63
N PHE A 117 10.23 10.92 -7.47
CA PHE A 117 11.61 10.43 -7.39
C PHE A 117 12.51 11.19 -8.37
N PHE A 118 12.69 12.49 -8.11
CA PHE A 118 13.46 13.37 -9.01
C PHE A 118 14.96 13.12 -8.90
N GLU A 119 15.64 13.22 -10.04
CA GLU A 119 17.09 13.15 -10.13
C GLU A 119 17.68 14.52 -10.48
N LYS A 120 19.01 14.60 -10.37
CA LYS A 120 19.77 15.84 -10.44
C LYS A 120 19.55 16.59 -11.77
N GLY A 121 18.78 17.66 -11.68
CA GLY A 121 18.82 18.75 -12.63
C GLY A 121 19.46 19.99 -12.02
N ILE A 122 20.56 20.49 -12.59
CA ILE A 122 21.30 21.65 -12.03
C ILE A 122 20.44 22.93 -12.02
N ILE A 123 19.48 23.05 -12.94
CA ILE A 123 18.64 24.24 -13.11
C ILE A 123 17.15 23.89 -13.17
N ARG A 124 16.79 22.70 -13.67
CA ARG A 124 15.42 22.16 -13.70
C ARG A 124 15.48 20.64 -13.55
N PRO A 125 14.56 20.01 -12.79
CA PRO A 125 14.44 18.56 -12.76
C PRO A 125 14.33 18.01 -14.18
N ASP A 126 15.00 16.90 -14.45
CA ASP A 126 14.82 16.21 -15.71
C ASP A 126 13.35 15.81 -15.89
N CYS A 127 12.88 15.84 -17.14
CA CYS A 127 11.50 15.48 -17.47
C CYS A 127 11.22 13.98 -17.25
N ILE A 128 12.28 13.17 -17.14
CA ILE A 128 12.24 11.74 -16.91
C ILE A 128 12.85 11.49 -15.53
N THR A 129 12.02 11.04 -14.61
CA THR A 129 12.42 10.73 -13.24
C THR A 129 13.04 9.34 -13.16
N TRP A 130 13.66 9.04 -12.01
CA TRP A 130 14.12 7.69 -11.70
C TRP A 130 12.97 6.66 -11.78
N MET A 131 11.79 7.04 -11.25
CA MET A 131 10.60 6.19 -11.23
C MET A 131 10.09 5.90 -12.66
N ASP A 132 10.20 6.85 -13.58
CA ASP A 132 9.79 6.64 -14.98
C ASP A 132 10.62 5.55 -15.64
N ARG A 133 11.96 5.58 -15.46
CA ARG A 133 12.85 4.55 -15.99
C ARG A 133 12.59 3.20 -15.34
N LEU A 134 12.44 3.18 -14.01
CA LEU A 134 12.12 1.96 -13.26
C LEU A 134 10.83 1.29 -13.76
N ILE A 135 9.75 2.05 -13.95
CA ILE A 135 8.48 1.48 -14.43
C ILE A 135 8.63 0.88 -15.82
N VAL A 136 9.36 1.56 -16.72
CA VAL A 136 9.61 1.07 -18.08
C VAL A 136 10.44 -0.21 -18.06
N GLU A 137 11.53 -0.24 -17.31
CA GLU A 137 12.43 -1.40 -17.21
C GLU A 137 11.72 -2.60 -16.56
N TYR A 138 10.93 -2.36 -15.52
CA TYR A 138 10.11 -3.41 -14.90
C TYR A 138 9.07 -3.96 -15.89
N ALA A 139 8.33 -3.09 -16.59
CA ALA A 139 7.34 -3.51 -17.57
C ALA A 139 7.95 -4.32 -18.72
N ASP A 140 9.09 -3.89 -19.25
CA ASP A 140 9.81 -4.60 -20.31
C ASP A 140 10.27 -5.99 -19.85
N THR A 141 10.77 -6.10 -18.62
CA THR A 141 11.15 -7.37 -17.99
C THR A 141 9.94 -8.30 -17.88
N ILE A 142 8.80 -7.83 -17.37
CA ILE A 142 7.58 -8.64 -17.24
C ILE A 142 7.09 -9.13 -18.60
N VAL A 143 7.11 -8.27 -19.63
CA VAL A 143 6.72 -8.64 -21.00
C VAL A 143 7.66 -9.70 -21.56
N THR A 144 8.97 -9.56 -21.36
CA THR A 144 9.97 -10.53 -21.82
C THR A 144 9.78 -11.88 -21.14
N LEU A 145 9.68 -11.93 -19.82
CA LEU A 145 9.47 -13.17 -19.06
C LEU A 145 8.13 -13.84 -19.41
N HIS A 146 7.09 -13.05 -19.73
CA HIS A 146 5.83 -13.60 -20.21
C HIS A 146 5.95 -14.23 -21.61
N LYS A 147 6.66 -13.59 -22.54
CA LYS A 147 6.94 -14.13 -23.89
C LYS A 147 7.77 -15.40 -23.85
N GLU A 148 8.71 -15.49 -22.92
CA GLU A 148 9.57 -16.66 -22.70
C GLU A 148 8.84 -17.81 -21.98
N GLY A 149 7.61 -17.58 -21.50
CA GLY A 149 6.80 -18.59 -20.81
C GLY A 149 7.24 -18.86 -19.37
N VAL A 150 8.07 -17.98 -18.79
CA VAL A 150 8.52 -18.07 -17.39
C VAL A 150 7.38 -17.67 -16.45
N LEU A 151 6.58 -16.67 -16.82
CA LEU A 151 5.43 -16.22 -16.04
C LEU A 151 4.15 -16.98 -16.43
N PRO A 152 3.23 -17.22 -15.48
CA PRO A 152 1.97 -17.89 -15.76
C PRO A 152 1.13 -17.12 -16.80
N GLN A 153 0.62 -17.82 -17.82
CA GLN A 153 -0.10 -17.20 -18.94
C GLN A 153 -1.50 -16.70 -18.60
N SER A 154 -2.06 -17.10 -17.46
CA SER A 154 -3.33 -16.60 -16.94
C SER A 154 -3.36 -16.70 -15.43
N VAL A 155 -3.47 -15.56 -14.75
CA VAL A 155 -3.91 -15.53 -13.34
C VAL A 155 -5.39 -15.21 -13.39
N GLY A 156 -6.23 -16.15 -12.93
CA GLY A 156 -7.66 -15.90 -12.82
C GLY A 156 -7.89 -14.61 -12.04
N VAL A 157 -8.48 -13.60 -12.67
CA VAL A 157 -8.80 -12.34 -12.01
C VAL A 157 -9.81 -12.66 -10.92
N CYS A 158 -9.40 -12.57 -9.65
CA CYS A 158 -10.32 -12.71 -8.53
C CYS A 158 -11.14 -11.41 -8.44
N THR A 159 -12.19 -11.29 -9.25
CA THR A 159 -13.17 -10.20 -9.19
C THR A 159 -14.11 -10.41 -8.00
N LYS A 160 -13.60 -10.42 -6.77
CA LYS A 160 -14.49 -10.14 -5.63
C LYS A 160 -14.77 -8.65 -5.63
N SER A 161 -15.87 -8.28 -6.30
CA SER A 161 -16.52 -6.98 -6.23
C SER A 161 -16.65 -6.56 -4.76
N ALA A 162 -15.83 -5.61 -4.31
CA ALA A 162 -15.84 -5.12 -2.94
C ALA A 162 -17.02 -4.16 -2.65
N VAL A 163 -18.00 -4.05 -3.55
CA VAL A 163 -19.08 -3.05 -3.45
C VAL A 163 -20.44 -3.60 -3.01
N ASP A 164 -20.69 -4.91 -3.01
CA ASP A 164 -22.01 -5.46 -2.69
C ASP A 164 -22.20 -5.86 -1.21
N GLY A 165 -21.14 -5.85 -0.39
CA GLY A 165 -21.19 -6.27 1.02
C GLY A 165 -21.44 -5.16 2.03
N LEU A 166 -21.65 -3.91 1.61
CA LEU A 166 -21.65 -2.75 2.51
C LEU A 166 -22.99 -2.50 3.24
N ILE A 167 -24.05 -3.27 2.98
CA ILE A 167 -25.39 -2.97 3.52
C ILE A 167 -25.98 -4.08 4.40
N ASP A 168 -25.51 -5.32 4.29
CA ASP A 168 -26.12 -6.44 5.02
C ASP A 168 -25.18 -7.04 6.09
N GLY A 169 -25.43 -6.62 7.33
CA GLY A 169 -25.68 -7.49 8.49
C GLY A 169 -24.65 -8.54 8.88
N HIS A 170 -24.05 -8.31 10.06
CA HIS A 170 -23.71 -9.31 11.08
C HIS A 170 -23.08 -10.63 10.62
N HIS A 171 -21.76 -10.65 10.53
CA HIS A 171 -21.00 -11.84 10.89
C HIS A 171 -19.89 -11.46 11.87
N GLY A 172 -20.08 -11.86 13.13
CA GLY A 172 -19.02 -11.85 14.12
C GLY A 172 -17.88 -12.73 13.62
N LEU A 173 -16.72 -12.11 13.42
CA LEU A 173 -15.48 -12.80 13.14
C LEU A 173 -14.61 -12.66 14.38
N ASP A 174 -14.43 -13.78 15.06
CA ASP A 174 -13.46 -13.93 16.14
C ASP A 174 -12.10 -13.39 15.68
N SER A 175 -11.56 -12.49 16.49
CA SER A 175 -10.33 -11.75 16.22
C SER A 175 -9.11 -12.69 16.20
N PRO A 176 -8.38 -12.80 15.08
CA PRO A 176 -6.98 -13.20 15.12
C PRO A 176 -6.15 -11.94 15.33
N THR A 177 -5.50 -11.87 16.48
CA THR A 177 -4.37 -10.98 16.72
C THR A 177 -3.41 -11.00 15.52
N HIS A 178 -2.98 -9.82 15.09
CA HIS A 178 -2.04 -9.56 13.98
C HIS A 178 -0.88 -10.57 13.94
N PRO A 179 -0.83 -11.50 12.97
CA PRO A 179 0.22 -12.54 12.89
C PRO A 179 1.62 -11.98 12.67
N LEU A 180 1.73 -10.79 12.06
CA LEU A 180 3.01 -10.21 11.67
C LEU A 180 3.70 -9.41 12.79
N ARG A 181 3.15 -9.36 14.03
CA ARG A 181 3.75 -8.58 15.14
C ARG A 181 4.49 -9.45 16.18
N LYS A 182 4.35 -10.78 16.16
CA LYS A 182 4.81 -11.62 17.29
C LYS A 182 5.57 -12.91 16.96
N GLU A 183 5.64 -13.33 15.71
CA GLU A 183 6.58 -14.38 15.29
C GLU A 183 7.46 -13.81 14.19
N PHE A 184 8.56 -14.47 13.85
CA PHE A 184 9.52 -14.10 12.80
C PHE A 184 10.66 -13.17 13.23
N ALA A 185 11.33 -13.56 14.31
CA ALA A 185 12.78 -13.43 14.41
C ALA A 185 13.41 -14.66 13.71
N ASP A 186 13.65 -14.59 12.40
CA ASP A 186 14.54 -15.53 11.71
C ASP A 186 15.37 -14.76 10.67
N ASP A 187 16.70 -14.88 10.79
CA ASP A 187 17.74 -14.05 10.17
C ASP A 187 17.97 -14.38 8.68
N ARG A 188 16.92 -14.49 7.87
CA ARG A 188 17.04 -14.89 6.44
C ARG A 188 16.47 -13.88 5.44
N ILE A 189 16.57 -12.59 5.75
CA ILE A 189 16.39 -11.56 4.72
C ILE A 189 17.68 -11.53 3.90
N VAL A 190 17.62 -11.98 2.64
CA VAL A 190 18.71 -11.73 1.67
C VAL A 190 18.65 -10.24 1.33
N SER A 191 19.35 -9.43 2.11
CA SER A 191 19.53 -8.01 1.85
C SER A 191 20.68 -7.83 0.86
N GLN A 192 20.44 -7.11 -0.23
CA GLN A 192 21.51 -6.69 -1.13
C GLN A 192 21.42 -5.18 -1.31
N SER A 193 22.41 -4.49 -0.74
CA SER A 193 22.61 -3.06 -0.98
C SER A 193 23.23 -2.89 -2.36
N VAL A 194 22.54 -2.23 -3.28
CA VAL A 194 23.08 -1.89 -4.60
C VAL A 194 23.55 -0.43 -4.53
N GLU A 195 24.86 -0.21 -4.63
CA GLU A 195 25.46 1.10 -4.31
C GLU A 195 25.17 2.20 -5.34
N SER A 196 24.71 1.84 -6.54
CA SER A 196 24.22 2.75 -7.56
C SER A 196 23.53 1.93 -8.63
N VAL A 197 22.26 2.19 -8.90
CA VAL A 197 21.54 1.54 -9.99
C VAL A 197 21.41 2.53 -11.15
N ASP A 198 22.52 2.75 -11.87
CA ASP A 198 22.49 3.52 -13.14
C ASP A 198 21.72 2.76 -14.24
N SER A 199 21.38 1.47 -14.01
CA SER A 199 20.58 0.61 -14.89
C SER A 199 19.95 -0.53 -14.05
N MET A 200 18.62 -0.52 -13.87
CA MET A 200 17.89 -1.57 -13.14
C MET A 200 17.87 -2.88 -13.94
N THR A 201 18.21 -2.83 -15.23
CA THR A 201 18.46 -4.00 -16.10
C THR A 201 19.38 -5.03 -15.45
N ASP A 202 20.46 -4.64 -14.77
CA ASP A 202 21.39 -5.60 -14.14
C ASP A 202 20.78 -6.29 -12.89
N VAL A 203 19.85 -5.60 -12.22
CA VAL A 203 19.13 -6.08 -11.02
C VAL A 203 17.91 -6.92 -11.38
N LEU A 204 17.33 -6.77 -12.58
CA LEU A 204 16.19 -7.58 -13.01
C LEU A 204 16.62 -8.79 -13.86
N VAL A 205 17.70 -8.67 -14.64
CA VAL A 205 18.22 -9.76 -15.51
C VAL A 205 19.01 -10.81 -14.72
N SER A 206 19.64 -10.44 -13.59
CA SER A 206 20.44 -11.39 -12.78
C SER A 206 19.60 -12.31 -11.87
N TYR A 207 18.27 -12.15 -11.81
CA TYR A 207 17.42 -12.84 -10.83
C TYR A 207 16.33 -13.65 -11.53
N PRO A 208 16.54 -14.97 -11.72
CA PRO A 208 15.55 -15.86 -12.32
C PRO A 208 14.24 -15.98 -11.53
N LEU A 209 14.17 -15.37 -10.34
CA LEU A 209 13.06 -15.56 -9.40
C LEU A 209 12.30 -14.29 -9.02
N LEU A 210 12.71 -13.06 -9.39
CA LEU A 210 12.02 -11.81 -9.00
C LEU A 210 11.80 -11.64 -7.47
N ASN A 211 12.77 -12.09 -6.66
CA ASN A 211 12.75 -11.97 -5.21
C ASN A 211 13.87 -11.03 -4.74
N GLY A 212 13.58 -10.08 -3.85
CA GLY A 212 14.65 -9.37 -3.14
C GLY A 212 14.32 -7.98 -2.61
N TYR A 213 15.21 -7.51 -1.74
CA TYR A 213 15.23 -6.16 -1.21
C TYR A 213 16.34 -5.35 -1.89
N ILE A 214 15.98 -4.20 -2.46
CA ILE A 214 16.89 -3.27 -3.14
C ILE A 214 16.92 -1.97 -2.33
N ASP A 215 18.06 -1.70 -1.71
CA ASP A 215 18.37 -0.38 -1.14
C ASP A 215 19.05 0.46 -2.21
N VAL A 216 18.39 1.54 -2.64
CA VAL A 216 18.84 2.44 -3.70
C VAL A 216 19.53 3.65 -3.04
N LYS A 217 20.86 3.63 -3.05
CA LYS A 217 21.69 4.74 -2.56
C LYS A 217 21.69 5.89 -3.59
N HIS A 218 20.85 6.89 -3.39
CA HIS A 218 21.01 8.21 -4.03
C HIS A 218 21.21 9.31 -2.99
#